data_AF-A0A4R9G519-F1
#
_entry.id   AF-A0A4R9G519-F1
#
_cell.length_a   1.000
_cell.length_b   1.000
_cell.length_c   1.000
_cell.angle_alpha   90.00
_cell.angle_beta   90.00
_cell.angle_gamma   90.00
#
_symmetry.space_group_name_H-M   'P 1'
#
loop_
_entity.id
_entity.type
_entity.pdbx_description
1 polymer ?
#
loop_
_entity_poly.entity_id
_entity_poly.type
_entity_poly.pdbx_seq_one_letter_code
_entity_poly.pdbx_strand_id
1 'polypeptide(L)'
;MFWSVFLRRFSIPKFLTVVSAAIFCTALVSVGGTPSLADDFYNSDSLFFPILYSELFLKGGSLGFYPIGDWCWTPSPYFFPDLAAYFALRTLFLPFPGAAWEATHLSYAFLQWTFLLAGIPVLFRVLRKEPNRNGFEFVFLSFGYLLGASFLFLGEKLFLFLPGYHGGTWASLSWVWACHFSWKKTGERTYFYGTILAVFLLSLSDLFFVPVFVIPLTITETYEFLFKNRGLQRLRKFWFSFLPTATGLILAKILLNILDKNKIILFPGSYASGKVGWSVLFGNPKVWWNDFTVASGGLFGSNRTEISIVAFVFVVSLFRNRIRFPTGVPEKTSRVPVLLFASLGFLSPLFLVLLAAINGHVMENGNPIDRYFGQITVAVLGCGFWLLGSMEFERKFRLGLFAFLCFGTALLVTVAFSKNSNPVYYPERMQCIDRLITEKGYRRGISNFWISRPMRVFSRSEAVIDDYLPDLNLFYWQNTFAWFLSDVPYTFAVMEGIDETALKSVFRDAKPVADCGSWKIYDLSDPDGEKSKALISSNRNKIGIWKGSRSK
;
A
#
# COMPACT_ATOMS: atom_id res chain seq x y z
N MET A 1 -29.17 -17.87 -31.81
CA MET A 1 -28.41 -16.96 -32.70
C MET A 1 -27.55 -15.94 -31.94
N PHE A 2 -28.05 -15.31 -30.86
CA PHE A 2 -27.26 -14.36 -30.05
C PHE A 2 -26.01 -15.00 -29.40
N TRP A 3 -26.17 -16.20 -28.82
CA TRP A 3 -25.09 -16.97 -28.20
C TRP A 3 -23.98 -17.40 -29.18
N SER A 4 -24.31 -17.74 -30.43
CA SER A 4 -23.32 -18.15 -31.44
C SER A 4 -22.51 -16.97 -31.99
N VAL A 5 -23.08 -15.76 -31.99
CA VAL A 5 -22.36 -14.52 -32.36
C VAL A 5 -21.50 -14.03 -31.19
N PHE A 6 -21.99 -14.13 -29.96
CA PHE A 6 -21.24 -13.78 -28.74
C PHE A 6 -19.99 -14.66 -28.56
N LEU A 7 -20.13 -15.99 -28.72
CA LEU A 7 -19.04 -16.95 -28.59
C LEU A 7 -18.00 -16.90 -29.73
N ARG A 8 -18.37 -16.38 -30.92
CA ARG A 8 -17.40 -16.18 -32.02
C ARG A 8 -16.52 -14.94 -31.84
N ARG A 9 -16.98 -13.92 -31.10
CA ARG A 9 -16.23 -12.67 -30.86
C ARG A 9 -15.33 -12.72 -29.63
N PHE A 10 -15.68 -13.49 -28.61
CA PHE A 10 -14.86 -13.64 -27.40
C PHE A 10 -14.01 -14.91 -27.44
N SER A 11 -12.70 -14.75 -27.61
CA SER A 11 -11.76 -15.82 -27.30
C SER A 11 -11.95 -16.25 -25.83
N ILE A 12 -12.04 -17.54 -25.55
CA ILE A 12 -12.23 -18.13 -24.21
C ILE A 12 -11.40 -17.43 -23.09
N PRO A 13 -10.10 -17.11 -23.27
CA PRO A 13 -9.32 -16.41 -22.25
C PRO A 13 -9.91 -15.04 -21.84
N LYS A 14 -10.43 -14.28 -22.79
CA LYS A 14 -11.05 -12.97 -22.52
C LYS A 14 -12.33 -13.13 -21.70
N PHE A 15 -13.14 -14.13 -22.04
CA PHE A 15 -14.35 -14.45 -21.28
C PHE A 15 -14.01 -14.81 -19.83
N LEU A 16 -13.02 -15.70 -19.63
CA LEU A 16 -12.53 -16.02 -18.29
C LEU A 16 -12.05 -14.78 -17.53
N THR A 17 -11.33 -13.87 -18.18
CA THR A 17 -10.86 -12.64 -17.51
C THR A 17 -12.01 -11.80 -17.00
N VAL A 18 -13.07 -11.63 -17.80
CA VAL A 18 -14.27 -10.89 -17.39
C VAL A 18 -14.97 -11.58 -16.22
N VAL A 19 -15.13 -12.90 -16.26
CA VAL A 19 -15.75 -13.65 -15.16
C VAL A 19 -14.90 -13.56 -13.88
N SER A 20 -13.58 -13.74 -13.98
CA SER A 20 -12.67 -13.62 -12.83
C SER A 20 -12.66 -12.20 -12.25
N ALA A 21 -12.70 -11.16 -13.10
CA ALA A 21 -12.83 -9.79 -12.64
C ALA A 21 -14.17 -9.54 -11.93
N ALA A 22 -15.28 -10.12 -12.44
CA ALA A 22 -16.57 -10.04 -11.78
C ALA A 22 -16.56 -10.70 -10.40
N ILE A 23 -15.94 -11.88 -10.26
CA ILE A 23 -15.74 -12.55 -8.96
C ILE A 23 -14.95 -11.68 -8.00
N PHE A 24 -13.87 -11.04 -8.49
CA PHE A 24 -13.09 -10.11 -7.67
C PHE A 24 -13.92 -8.90 -7.22
N CYS A 25 -14.75 -8.32 -8.09
CA CYS A 25 -15.70 -7.27 -7.71
C CYS A 25 -16.71 -7.75 -6.66
N THR A 26 -17.23 -8.98 -6.77
CA THR A 26 -18.13 -9.54 -5.75
C THR A 26 -17.40 -9.72 -4.42
N ALA A 27 -16.14 -10.18 -4.43
CA ALA A 27 -15.32 -10.27 -3.23
C ALA A 27 -15.14 -8.90 -2.55
N LEU A 28 -14.88 -7.85 -3.34
CA LEU A 28 -14.80 -6.46 -2.85
C LEU A 28 -16.12 -5.99 -2.21
N VAL A 29 -17.26 -6.20 -2.87
CA VAL A 29 -18.58 -5.80 -2.32
C VAL A 29 -18.95 -6.60 -1.06
N SER A 30 -18.39 -7.80 -0.88
CA SER A 30 -18.62 -8.62 0.32
C SER A 30 -17.86 -8.14 1.57
N VAL A 31 -16.92 -7.20 1.42
CA VAL A 31 -16.10 -6.67 2.52
C VAL A 31 -16.97 -6.15 3.66
N GLY A 32 -17.89 -5.20 3.40
CA GLY A 32 -18.74 -4.61 4.43
C GLY A 32 -19.75 -5.59 5.07
N GLY A 33 -20.04 -6.71 4.40
CA GLY A 33 -20.91 -7.77 4.94
C GLY A 33 -20.19 -8.78 5.85
N THR A 34 -18.85 -8.69 5.96
CA THR A 34 -18.03 -9.57 6.81
C THR A 34 -17.32 -8.73 7.89
N PRO A 35 -17.82 -8.66 9.14
CA PRO A 35 -17.36 -7.69 10.13
C PRO A 35 -15.85 -7.67 10.39
N SER A 36 -15.20 -8.83 10.55
CA SER A 36 -13.75 -8.90 10.79
C SER A 36 -12.94 -8.38 9.61
N LEU A 37 -13.32 -8.77 8.39
CA LEU A 37 -12.69 -8.29 7.17
C LEU A 37 -12.92 -6.79 6.99
N ALA A 38 -14.12 -6.29 7.28
CA ALA A 38 -14.43 -4.88 7.19
C ALA A 38 -13.63 -4.04 8.19
N ASP A 39 -13.45 -4.54 9.42
CA ASP A 39 -12.63 -3.89 10.44
C ASP A 39 -11.16 -3.79 10.03
N ASP A 40 -10.61 -4.85 9.43
CA ASP A 40 -9.25 -4.84 8.90
C ASP A 40 -9.12 -4.01 7.61
N PHE A 41 -10.15 -3.99 6.76
CA PHE A 41 -10.13 -3.28 5.49
C PHE A 41 -10.34 -1.76 5.65
N TYR A 42 -11.21 -1.35 6.57
CA TYR A 42 -11.53 0.04 6.89
C TYR A 42 -10.84 0.49 8.19
N ASN A 43 -9.63 -0.01 8.44
CA ASN A 43 -8.84 0.38 9.60
C ASN A 43 -8.29 1.81 9.46
N SER A 44 -7.74 2.34 10.55
CA SER A 44 -7.29 3.73 10.61
C SER A 44 -6.17 4.12 9.63
N ASP A 45 -5.24 3.22 9.33
CA ASP A 45 -4.17 3.49 8.35
C ASP A 45 -4.76 3.67 6.94
N SER A 46 -5.75 2.85 6.57
CA SER A 46 -6.43 2.94 5.26
C SER A 46 -7.28 4.22 5.13
N LEU A 47 -7.71 4.77 6.27
CA LEU A 47 -8.60 5.93 6.33
C LEU A 47 -7.87 7.27 6.36
N PHE A 48 -6.55 7.29 6.19
CA PHE A 48 -5.81 8.56 6.15
C PHE A 48 -6.29 9.46 5.01
N PHE A 49 -6.39 8.94 3.78
CA PHE A 49 -6.83 9.74 2.62
C PHE A 49 -8.28 10.20 2.67
N PRO A 50 -9.28 9.38 3.06
CA PRO A 50 -10.64 9.89 3.20
C PRO A 50 -10.72 11.00 4.24
N ILE A 51 -9.97 10.92 5.34
CA ILE A 51 -9.91 12.00 6.32
C ILE A 51 -9.25 13.23 5.73
N LEU A 52 -8.08 13.10 5.11
CA LEU A 52 -7.39 14.20 4.46
C LEU A 52 -8.29 14.89 3.42
N TYR A 53 -9.02 14.10 2.61
CA TYR A 53 -9.96 14.63 1.63
C TYR A 53 -11.13 15.37 2.30
N SER A 54 -11.73 14.78 3.34
CA SER A 54 -12.84 15.38 4.08
C SER A 54 -12.45 16.73 4.67
N GLU A 55 -11.29 16.80 5.31
CA GLU A 55 -10.79 18.03 5.93
C GLU A 55 -10.37 19.07 4.89
N LEU A 56 -9.71 18.67 3.80
CA LEU A 56 -9.25 19.62 2.78
C LEU A 56 -10.38 20.17 1.91
N PHE A 57 -11.38 19.35 1.54
CA PHE A 57 -12.36 19.73 0.51
C PHE A 57 -13.81 19.81 1.00
N LEU A 58 -14.18 19.13 2.08
CA LEU A 58 -15.58 19.03 2.52
C LEU A 58 -15.89 19.89 3.75
N LYS A 59 -14.96 19.99 4.70
CA LYS A 59 -15.10 20.82 5.90
C LYS A 59 -14.43 22.17 5.61
N GLY A 60 -15.20 23.19 5.23
CA GLY A 60 -14.68 24.43 4.65
C GLY A 60 -13.72 25.25 5.53
N GLY A 61 -12.65 25.76 4.92
CA GLY A 61 -12.05 27.07 5.23
C GLY A 61 -12.51 28.12 4.21
N SER A 62 -12.18 29.41 4.38
CA SER A 62 -12.75 30.58 3.69
C SER A 62 -12.76 30.60 2.14
N LEU A 63 -12.20 29.58 1.48
CA LEU A 63 -12.23 29.35 0.03
C LEU A 63 -12.42 27.85 -0.35
N GLY A 64 -12.98 27.02 0.54
CA GLY A 64 -13.13 25.58 0.30
C GLY A 64 -11.85 24.76 0.48
N PHE A 65 -10.82 25.35 1.10
CA PHE A 65 -9.61 24.65 1.56
C PHE A 65 -9.39 24.95 3.04
N TYR A 66 -9.24 23.91 3.87
CA TYR A 66 -8.61 24.11 5.19
C TYR A 66 -7.20 24.66 4.97
N PRO A 67 -6.66 25.50 5.86
CA PRO A 67 -5.24 25.83 5.83
C PRO A 67 -4.46 24.51 5.85
N ILE A 68 -3.63 24.29 4.83
CA ILE A 68 -2.69 23.16 4.76
C ILE A 68 -1.65 23.24 5.91
N GLY A 69 -1.65 24.33 6.68
CA GLY A 69 -0.92 24.45 7.93
C GLY A 69 -1.27 23.36 8.93
N ASP A 70 -0.26 22.97 9.70
CA ASP A 70 -0.35 22.09 10.86
C ASP A 70 -0.64 20.60 10.56
N TRP A 71 -0.72 20.25 9.29
CA TRP A 71 -0.76 18.86 8.85
C TRP A 71 0.54 18.14 9.14
N CYS A 72 0.42 16.92 9.62
CA CYS A 72 1.47 16.03 10.02
C CYS A 72 1.37 14.75 9.21
N TRP A 73 2.22 14.66 8.18
CA TRP A 73 2.24 13.56 7.23
C TRP A 73 3.01 12.35 7.73
N THR A 74 3.00 11.26 6.99
CA THR A 74 3.89 10.11 7.18
C THR A 74 5.23 10.31 6.47
N PRO A 75 6.27 9.51 6.79
CA PRO A 75 7.56 9.61 6.08
C PRO A 75 7.43 9.12 4.64
N SER A 76 6.50 8.20 4.38
CA SER A 76 6.01 7.87 3.03
C SER A 76 4.73 8.66 2.79
N PRO A 77 4.77 9.80 2.07
CA PRO A 77 3.60 10.63 1.86
C PRO A 77 2.51 9.98 0.98
N TYR A 78 2.86 9.01 0.15
CA TYR A 78 1.94 8.32 -0.76
C TYR A 78 1.28 9.23 -1.81
N PHE A 79 1.95 10.33 -2.19
CA PHE A 79 1.44 11.30 -3.18
C PHE A 79 1.01 10.67 -4.50
N PHE A 80 1.79 9.70 -5.01
CA PHE A 80 1.57 9.09 -6.31
C PHE A 80 1.89 7.58 -6.29
N PRO A 81 1.08 6.73 -6.95
CA PRO A 81 -0.24 7.05 -7.54
C PRO A 81 -1.38 7.12 -6.51
N ASP A 82 -1.13 6.73 -5.26
CA ASP A 82 -2.15 6.39 -4.28
C ASP A 82 -3.09 7.55 -3.95
N LEU A 83 -2.56 8.65 -3.42
CA LEU A 83 -3.35 9.83 -3.06
C LEU A 83 -4.08 10.41 -4.28
N ALA A 84 -3.36 10.56 -5.40
CA ALA A 84 -3.90 11.11 -6.63
C ALA A 84 -5.10 10.29 -7.16
N ALA A 85 -4.95 8.97 -7.22
CA ALA A 85 -6.01 8.06 -7.66
C ALA A 85 -7.19 8.08 -6.68
N TYR A 86 -6.92 8.05 -5.38
CA TYR A 86 -7.97 8.09 -4.36
C TYR A 86 -8.77 9.39 -4.41
N PHE A 87 -8.11 10.55 -4.53
CA PHE A 87 -8.78 11.85 -4.60
C PHE A 87 -9.62 12.00 -5.86
N ALA A 88 -9.11 11.51 -7.00
CA ALA A 88 -9.88 11.48 -8.24
C ALA A 88 -11.15 10.65 -8.08
N LEU A 89 -11.04 9.43 -7.54
CA LEU A 89 -12.19 8.56 -7.28
C LEU A 89 -13.16 9.19 -6.30
N ARG A 90 -12.66 9.77 -5.21
CA ARG A 90 -13.52 10.38 -4.19
C ARG A 90 -14.36 11.52 -4.76
N THR A 91 -13.75 12.31 -5.63
CA THR A 91 -14.41 13.42 -6.34
C THR A 91 -15.49 12.88 -7.30
N LEU A 92 -15.20 11.78 -8.02
CA LEU A 92 -16.19 11.11 -8.88
C LEU A 92 -17.37 10.55 -8.08
N PHE A 93 -17.12 10.02 -6.88
CA PHE A 93 -18.15 9.47 -6.01
C PHE A 93 -18.81 10.50 -5.08
N LEU A 94 -18.43 11.78 -5.14
CA LEU A 94 -19.02 12.84 -4.30
C LEU A 94 -20.54 13.00 -4.46
N PRO A 95 -21.12 12.90 -5.67
CA PRO A 95 -22.57 13.05 -5.84
C PRO A 95 -23.42 11.91 -5.28
N PHE A 96 -22.83 10.80 -4.82
CA PHE A 96 -23.57 9.64 -4.33
C PHE A 96 -23.89 9.80 -2.83
N PRO A 97 -25.17 9.91 -2.44
CA PRO A 97 -25.56 10.25 -1.07
C PRO A 97 -25.38 9.12 -0.04
N GLY A 98 -25.03 7.90 -0.48
CA GLY A 98 -24.79 6.75 0.39
C GLY A 98 -23.60 5.92 -0.06
N ALA A 99 -22.85 5.38 0.90
CA ALA A 99 -21.68 4.51 0.69
C ALA A 99 -20.56 5.12 -0.16
N ALA A 100 -20.49 6.45 -0.31
CA ALA A 100 -19.50 7.09 -1.19
C ALA A 100 -18.06 6.80 -0.76
N TRP A 101 -17.80 6.73 0.55
CA TRP A 101 -16.48 6.39 1.08
C TRP A 101 -16.10 4.95 0.77
N GLU A 102 -17.02 4.01 1.00
CA GLU A 102 -16.83 2.60 0.71
C GLU A 102 -16.66 2.37 -0.79
N ALA A 103 -17.52 2.94 -1.63
CA ALA A 103 -17.42 2.87 -3.09
C ALA A 103 -16.08 3.41 -3.61
N THR A 104 -15.57 4.49 -3.00
CA THR A 104 -14.23 5.02 -3.31
C THR A 104 -13.14 4.01 -2.98
N HIS A 105 -13.13 3.42 -1.78
CA HIS A 105 -12.13 2.43 -1.38
C HIS A 105 -12.19 1.16 -2.22
N LEU A 106 -13.38 0.61 -2.47
CA LEU A 106 -13.55 -0.61 -3.26
C LEU A 106 -13.11 -0.38 -4.72
N SER A 107 -13.44 0.79 -5.29
CA SER A 107 -12.99 1.15 -6.64
C SER A 107 -11.48 1.37 -6.70
N TYR A 108 -10.90 1.98 -5.67
CA TYR A 108 -9.44 2.14 -5.55
C TYR A 108 -8.75 0.77 -5.51
N ALA A 109 -9.24 -0.15 -4.68
CA ALA A 109 -8.73 -1.52 -4.58
C ALA A 109 -8.76 -2.23 -5.94
N PHE A 110 -9.88 -2.10 -6.68
CA PHE A 110 -10.00 -2.65 -8.03
C PHE A 110 -8.97 -2.06 -9.01
N LEU A 111 -8.83 -0.73 -9.01
CA LEU A 111 -7.93 -0.01 -9.91
C LEU A 111 -6.47 -0.30 -9.59
N GLN A 112 -6.07 -0.29 -8.31
CA GLN A 112 -4.72 -0.60 -7.87
C GLN A 112 -4.32 -2.03 -8.26
N TRP A 113 -5.16 -3.02 -7.96
CA TRP A 113 -4.88 -4.41 -8.29
C TRP A 113 -4.81 -4.63 -9.80
N THR A 114 -5.73 -4.02 -10.56
CA THR A 114 -5.70 -4.07 -12.02
C THR A 114 -4.45 -3.41 -12.59
N PHE A 115 -4.03 -2.26 -12.06
CA PHE A 115 -2.84 -1.55 -12.49
C PHE A 115 -1.57 -2.37 -12.25
N LEU A 116 -1.47 -3.04 -11.10
CA LEU A 116 -0.40 -3.98 -10.78
C LEU A 116 -0.36 -5.15 -11.78
N LEU A 117 -1.50 -5.82 -11.96
CA LEU A 117 -1.59 -6.98 -12.86
C LEU A 117 -1.30 -6.61 -14.31
N ALA A 118 -1.80 -5.48 -14.81
CA ALA A 118 -1.59 -5.06 -16.18
C ALA A 118 -0.14 -4.62 -16.48
N GLY A 119 0.58 -4.09 -15.48
CA GLY A 119 1.96 -3.65 -15.63
C GLY A 119 2.93 -4.79 -15.97
N ILE A 120 2.68 -6.00 -15.44
CA ILE A 120 3.55 -7.16 -15.65
C ILE A 120 3.56 -7.56 -17.14
N PRO A 121 2.43 -7.88 -17.81
CA PRO A 121 2.40 -8.14 -19.25
C PRO A 121 3.05 -7.03 -20.09
N VAL A 122 2.82 -5.76 -19.75
CA VAL A 122 3.42 -4.62 -20.46
C VAL A 122 4.95 -4.67 -20.40
N LEU A 123 5.52 -4.87 -19.22
CA LEU A 123 6.97 -5.06 -19.06
C LEU A 123 7.49 -6.21 -19.92
N PHE A 124 6.81 -7.35 -19.91
CA PHE A 124 7.24 -8.51 -20.69
C PHE A 124 7.16 -8.28 -22.20
N ARG A 125 6.20 -7.50 -22.70
CA ARG A 125 6.16 -7.09 -24.12
C ARG A 125 7.38 -6.27 -24.51
N VAL A 126 7.86 -5.40 -23.62
CA VAL A 126 9.09 -4.61 -23.85
C VAL A 126 10.32 -5.51 -23.86
N LEU A 127 10.40 -6.48 -22.94
CA LEU A 127 11.56 -7.36 -22.74
C LEU A 127 11.64 -8.54 -23.71
N ARG A 128 10.53 -9.00 -24.29
CA ARG A 128 10.51 -10.12 -25.25
C ARG A 128 10.75 -9.62 -26.68
N LYS A 129 11.41 -10.45 -27.49
CA LYS A 129 11.57 -10.24 -28.94
C LYS A 129 10.43 -10.83 -29.77
N GLU A 130 9.69 -11.79 -29.20
CA GLU A 130 8.68 -12.55 -29.93
C GLU A 130 7.33 -11.83 -30.05
N PRO A 131 6.59 -12.08 -31.14
CA PRO A 131 5.24 -11.56 -31.32
C PRO A 131 4.31 -12.08 -30.23
N ASN A 132 3.31 -11.25 -29.94
CA ASN A 132 2.34 -11.49 -28.88
C ASN A 132 1.64 -12.85 -29.06
N ARG A 133 1.80 -13.78 -28.12
CA ARG A 133 1.03 -15.04 -28.13
C ARG A 133 -0.41 -14.70 -27.74
N ASN A 134 -1.28 -14.63 -28.76
CA ASN A 134 -2.69 -14.27 -28.63
C ASN A 134 -3.36 -15.00 -27.44
N GLY A 135 -3.72 -14.24 -26.39
CA GLY A 135 -4.56 -14.74 -25.29
C GLY A 135 -3.85 -15.01 -23.95
N PHE A 136 -2.53 -15.13 -23.92
CA PHE A 136 -1.81 -15.51 -22.68
C PHE A 136 -1.99 -14.49 -21.55
N GLU A 137 -1.97 -13.21 -21.91
CA GLU A 137 -2.10 -12.08 -20.99
C GLU A 137 -3.46 -12.12 -20.28
N PHE A 138 -4.51 -12.52 -20.99
CA PHE A 138 -5.85 -12.71 -20.42
C PHE A 138 -5.88 -13.90 -19.44
N VAL A 139 -5.18 -14.99 -19.73
CA VAL A 139 -5.07 -16.11 -18.77
C VAL A 139 -4.40 -15.65 -17.48
N PHE A 140 -3.31 -14.88 -17.58
CA PHE A 140 -2.65 -14.30 -16.41
C PHE A 140 -3.56 -13.33 -15.64
N LEU A 141 -4.26 -12.43 -16.33
CA LEU A 141 -5.21 -11.52 -15.68
C LEU A 141 -6.34 -12.29 -14.97
N SER A 142 -6.86 -13.34 -15.60
CA SER A 142 -7.88 -14.22 -14.99
C SER A 142 -7.36 -14.82 -13.68
N PHE A 143 -6.16 -15.42 -13.72
CA PHE A 143 -5.51 -15.95 -12.52
C PHE A 143 -5.30 -14.87 -11.45
N GLY A 144 -4.79 -13.69 -11.84
CA GLY A 144 -4.55 -12.58 -10.93
C GLY A 144 -5.82 -12.07 -10.24
N TYR A 145 -6.95 -11.99 -10.95
CA TYR A 145 -8.23 -11.62 -10.34
C TYR A 145 -8.76 -12.69 -9.39
N LEU A 146 -8.66 -13.98 -9.75
CA LEU A 146 -9.04 -15.06 -8.83
C LEU A 146 -8.16 -15.07 -7.58
N LEU A 147 -6.86 -14.83 -7.72
CA LEU A 147 -5.95 -14.70 -6.58
C LEU A 147 -6.33 -13.52 -5.68
N GLY A 148 -6.63 -12.36 -6.28
CA GLY A 148 -7.10 -11.19 -5.53
C GLY A 148 -8.41 -11.46 -4.79
N ALA A 149 -9.34 -12.18 -5.41
CA ALA A 149 -10.59 -12.59 -4.75
C ALA A 149 -10.33 -13.52 -3.57
N SER A 150 -9.42 -14.50 -3.73
CA SER A 150 -9.01 -15.39 -2.65
C SER A 150 -8.39 -14.63 -1.48
N PHE A 151 -7.51 -13.64 -1.73
CA PHE A 151 -6.94 -12.80 -0.69
C PHE A 151 -8.01 -12.07 0.12
N LEU A 152 -9.00 -11.47 -0.55
CA LEU A 152 -10.11 -10.80 0.13
C LEU A 152 -10.96 -11.78 0.95
N PHE A 153 -11.33 -12.94 0.40
CA PHE A 153 -12.14 -13.92 1.14
C PHE A 153 -11.42 -14.52 2.35
N LEU A 154 -10.09 -14.61 2.31
CA LEU A 154 -9.25 -15.11 3.39
C LEU A 154 -8.84 -14.00 4.38
N GLY A 155 -9.06 -12.72 4.06
CA GLY A 155 -8.56 -11.60 4.85
C GLY A 155 -7.03 -11.46 4.80
N GLU A 156 -6.38 -11.99 3.77
CA GLU A 156 -4.92 -12.00 3.64
C GLU A 156 -4.43 -10.92 2.69
N LYS A 157 -3.22 -10.41 2.94
CA LYS A 157 -2.51 -9.44 2.08
C LYS A 157 -3.36 -8.21 1.69
N LEU A 158 -4.27 -7.79 2.58
CA LEU A 158 -5.20 -6.68 2.33
C LEU A 158 -4.49 -5.37 1.95
N PHE A 159 -3.29 -5.16 2.48
CA PHE A 159 -2.43 -4.01 2.17
C PHE A 159 -2.12 -3.83 0.66
N LEU A 160 -2.27 -4.86 -0.18
CA LEU A 160 -2.13 -4.76 -1.63
C LEU A 160 -3.32 -4.06 -2.31
N PHE A 161 -4.43 -3.86 -1.59
CA PHE A 161 -5.65 -3.24 -2.09
C PHE A 161 -5.93 -1.87 -1.45
N LEU A 162 -5.33 -1.61 -0.29
CA LEU A 162 -5.66 -0.45 0.55
C LEU A 162 -4.80 0.77 0.21
N PRO A 163 -5.39 1.99 0.28
CA PRO A 163 -4.63 3.23 0.16
C PRO A 163 -3.73 3.45 1.38
N GLY A 164 -2.55 4.06 1.17
CA GLY A 164 -1.63 4.37 2.27
C GLY A 164 -0.79 3.18 2.77
N TYR A 165 -0.76 2.08 2.00
CA TYR A 165 -0.06 0.82 2.34
C TYR A 165 1.08 0.48 1.37
N HIS A 166 1.70 1.48 0.75
CA HIS A 166 2.73 1.31 -0.30
C HIS A 166 2.25 0.60 -1.57
N GLY A 167 0.94 0.32 -1.67
CA GLY A 167 0.33 -0.42 -2.78
C GLY A 167 0.61 0.20 -4.15
N GLY A 168 0.58 1.53 -4.24
CA GLY A 168 0.90 2.25 -5.47
C GLY A 168 2.35 2.09 -5.91
N THR A 169 3.29 2.02 -4.96
CA THR A 169 4.69 1.70 -5.23
C THR A 169 4.79 0.34 -5.90
N TRP A 170 4.20 -0.69 -5.28
CA TRP A 170 4.21 -2.06 -5.78
C TRP A 170 3.57 -2.18 -7.16
N ALA A 171 2.42 -1.54 -7.35
CA ALA A 171 1.69 -1.56 -8.60
C ALA A 171 2.44 -0.86 -9.76
N SER A 172 3.25 0.15 -9.44
CA SER A 172 3.96 0.96 -10.44
C SER A 172 5.28 0.34 -10.92
N LEU A 173 5.88 -0.61 -10.19
CA LEU A 173 7.24 -1.12 -10.49
C LEU A 173 7.40 -1.63 -11.92
N SER A 174 6.48 -2.50 -12.37
CA SER A 174 6.59 -3.08 -13.71
C SER A 174 6.43 -2.03 -14.81
N TRP A 175 5.63 -1.00 -14.58
CA TRP A 175 5.47 0.12 -15.53
C TRP A 175 6.74 0.95 -15.65
N VAL A 176 7.39 1.29 -14.53
CA VAL A 176 8.63 2.07 -14.57
C VAL A 176 9.76 1.27 -15.21
N TRP A 177 9.88 -0.03 -14.91
CA TRP A 177 10.80 -0.89 -15.63
C TRP A 177 10.48 -0.95 -17.13
N ALA A 178 9.20 -1.02 -17.52
CA ALA A 178 8.80 -1.03 -18.92
C ALA A 178 9.24 0.26 -19.63
N CYS A 179 9.05 1.43 -19.02
CA CYS A 179 9.55 2.71 -19.53
C CYS A 179 11.08 2.70 -19.68
N HIS A 180 11.80 2.28 -18.63
CA HIS A 180 13.27 2.22 -18.63
C HIS A 180 13.81 1.33 -19.75
N PHE A 181 13.29 0.10 -19.87
CA PHE A 181 13.74 -0.82 -20.91
C PHE A 181 13.28 -0.42 -22.31
N SER A 182 12.15 0.27 -22.46
CA SER A 182 11.70 0.82 -23.73
C SER A 182 12.64 1.91 -24.22
N TRP A 183 13.05 2.83 -23.33
CA TRP A 183 14.07 3.82 -23.63
C TRP A 183 15.39 3.15 -24.03
N LYS A 184 15.87 2.18 -23.24
CA LYS A 184 17.12 1.47 -23.55
C LYS A 184 17.12 0.78 -24.92
N LYS A 185 15.95 0.30 -25.35
CA LYS A 185 15.77 -0.39 -26.63
C LYS A 185 15.66 0.57 -27.82
N THR A 186 14.92 1.68 -27.65
CA THR A 186 14.53 2.57 -28.75
C THR A 186 15.36 3.86 -28.82
N GLY A 187 15.91 4.32 -27.70
CA GLY A 187 16.54 5.63 -27.56
C GLY A 187 15.56 6.80 -27.57
N GLU A 188 14.25 6.57 -27.57
CA GLU A 188 13.24 7.63 -27.67
C GLU A 188 13.21 8.53 -26.43
N ARG A 189 13.11 9.84 -26.66
CA ARG A 189 13.09 10.86 -25.59
C ARG A 189 11.88 10.72 -24.66
N THR A 190 10.73 10.28 -25.19
CA THR A 190 9.50 10.11 -24.39
C THR A 190 9.71 9.13 -23.25
N TYR A 191 10.31 7.96 -23.50
CA TYR A 191 10.60 6.99 -22.46
C TYR A 191 11.72 7.44 -21.51
N PHE A 192 12.69 8.23 -22.00
CA PHE A 192 13.73 8.83 -21.15
C PHE A 192 13.12 9.77 -20.11
N TYR A 193 12.35 10.77 -20.54
CA TYR A 193 11.70 11.73 -19.65
C TYR A 193 10.60 11.06 -18.81
N GLY A 194 9.89 10.08 -19.38
CA GLY A 194 8.91 9.27 -18.64
C GLY A 194 9.55 8.48 -17.50
N THR A 195 10.76 7.95 -17.69
CA THR A 195 11.52 7.27 -16.62
C THR A 195 11.97 8.25 -15.54
N ILE A 196 12.50 9.43 -15.92
CA ILE A 196 12.89 10.48 -14.97
C ILE A 196 11.68 10.88 -14.12
N LEU A 197 10.55 11.18 -14.77
CA LEU A 197 9.33 11.62 -14.10
C LEU A 197 8.77 10.53 -13.17
N ALA A 198 8.70 9.28 -13.64
CA ALA A 198 8.17 8.18 -12.83
C ALA A 198 9.05 7.89 -11.60
N VAL A 199 10.37 7.85 -11.77
CA VAL A 199 11.31 7.68 -10.64
C VAL A 199 11.20 8.85 -9.67
N PHE A 200 11.14 10.09 -10.18
CA PHE A 200 10.95 11.28 -9.35
C PHE A 200 9.67 11.20 -8.52
N LEU A 201 8.52 10.96 -9.15
CA LEU A 201 7.22 10.94 -8.49
C LEU A 201 7.11 9.80 -7.46
N LEU A 202 7.57 8.60 -7.80
CA LEU A 202 7.47 7.46 -6.88
C LEU A 202 8.46 7.56 -5.72
N SER A 203 9.69 8.05 -5.95
CA SER A 203 10.65 8.28 -4.86
C SER A 203 10.22 9.41 -3.92
N LEU A 204 9.55 10.44 -4.45
CA LEU A 204 8.97 11.50 -3.63
C LEU A 204 7.77 10.99 -2.82
N SER A 205 6.97 10.10 -3.43
CA SER A 205 5.77 9.52 -2.84
C SER A 205 6.09 8.50 -1.74
N ASP A 206 7.06 7.64 -1.96
CA ASP A 206 7.34 6.54 -1.05
C ASP A 206 8.81 6.10 -1.16
N LEU A 207 9.56 6.27 -0.08
CA LEU A 207 10.99 5.95 -0.07
C LEU A 207 11.27 4.46 -0.25
N PHE A 208 10.31 3.57 0.02
CA PHE A 208 10.48 2.14 -0.25
C PHE A 208 10.62 1.84 -1.73
N PHE A 209 10.10 2.70 -2.62
CA PHE A 209 10.30 2.57 -4.06
C PHE A 209 11.80 2.47 -4.41
N VAL A 210 12.66 3.23 -3.74
CA VAL A 210 14.09 3.32 -4.08
C VAL A 210 14.78 1.96 -4.03
N PRO A 211 14.83 1.23 -2.89
CA PRO A 211 15.48 -0.07 -2.85
C PRO A 211 14.79 -1.14 -3.71
N VAL A 212 13.46 -1.12 -3.84
CA VAL A 212 12.75 -2.13 -4.66
C VAL A 212 12.90 -1.89 -6.16
N PHE A 213 13.20 -0.67 -6.59
CA PHE A 213 13.45 -0.34 -7.99
C PHE A 213 14.93 -0.45 -8.35
N VAL A 214 15.80 0.16 -7.54
CA VAL A 214 17.23 0.32 -7.84
C VAL A 214 17.99 -1.00 -7.71
N ILE A 215 17.70 -1.83 -6.70
CA ILE A 215 18.43 -3.10 -6.51
C ILE A 215 18.20 -4.05 -7.70
N PRO A 216 16.94 -4.36 -8.11
CA PRO A 216 16.71 -5.23 -9.25
C PRO A 216 17.27 -4.68 -10.56
N LEU A 217 17.14 -3.37 -10.77
CA LEU A 217 17.68 -2.70 -11.95
C LEU A 217 19.21 -2.83 -12.00
N THR A 218 19.89 -2.57 -10.88
CA THR A 218 21.35 -2.60 -10.79
C THR A 218 21.89 -4.00 -11.07
N ILE A 219 21.27 -5.03 -10.49
CA ILE A 219 21.66 -6.43 -10.71
C ILE A 219 21.51 -6.80 -12.18
N THR A 220 20.39 -6.39 -12.79
CA THR A 220 20.08 -6.69 -14.18
C THR A 220 21.06 -5.99 -15.14
N GLU A 221 21.27 -4.69 -14.96
CA GLU A 221 22.22 -3.91 -15.77
C GLU A 221 23.66 -4.42 -15.59
N THR A 222 24.04 -4.81 -14.37
CA THR A 222 25.36 -5.40 -14.07
C THR A 222 25.50 -6.75 -14.75
N TYR A 223 24.47 -7.59 -14.74
CA TYR A 223 24.47 -8.87 -15.46
C TYR A 223 24.64 -8.66 -16.98
N GLU A 224 23.90 -7.72 -17.56
CA GLU A 224 24.02 -7.43 -19.00
C GLU A 224 25.37 -6.82 -19.36
N PHE A 225 25.91 -5.96 -18.50
CA PHE A 225 27.29 -5.49 -18.58
C PHE A 225 28.21 -6.71 -18.61
N LEU A 226 28.32 -7.48 -17.52
CA LEU A 226 29.23 -8.61 -17.33
C LEU A 226 29.23 -9.63 -18.47
N PHE A 227 28.04 -10.05 -18.93
CA PHE A 227 27.92 -11.26 -19.75
C PHE A 227 27.51 -11.05 -21.22
N LYS A 228 26.98 -9.89 -21.63
CA LYS A 228 26.48 -9.70 -23.02
C LYS A 228 27.35 -8.83 -23.92
N ASN A 229 28.05 -7.81 -23.40
CA ASN A 229 28.77 -6.82 -24.22
C ASN A 229 30.29 -6.96 -24.03
N ARG A 230 31.10 -6.85 -25.09
CA ARG A 230 32.58 -6.78 -25.02
C ARG A 230 33.06 -5.41 -25.51
N GLY A 231 34.00 -4.74 -24.80
CA GLY A 231 34.67 -3.51 -25.24
C GLY A 231 34.45 -2.25 -24.37
N LEU A 232 35.25 -1.18 -24.57
CA LEU A 232 35.22 0.06 -23.76
C LEU A 232 33.90 0.84 -23.85
N GLN A 233 33.23 0.78 -25.01
CA GLN A 233 31.89 1.36 -25.23
C GLN A 233 30.83 0.82 -24.25
N ARG A 234 31.09 -0.34 -23.63
CA ARG A 234 30.27 -0.99 -22.62
C ARG A 234 30.15 -0.17 -21.33
N LEU A 235 31.24 0.45 -20.87
CA LEU A 235 31.26 1.22 -19.62
C LEU A 235 30.42 2.49 -19.77
N ARG A 236 30.56 3.17 -20.91
CA ARG A 236 29.72 4.32 -21.26
C ARG A 236 28.24 3.91 -21.28
N LYS A 237 27.88 2.87 -22.04
CA LYS A 237 26.47 2.42 -22.14
C LYS A 237 25.87 2.02 -20.80
N PHE A 238 26.65 1.41 -19.91
CA PHE A 238 26.24 1.06 -18.54
C PHE A 238 25.96 2.31 -17.71
N TRP A 239 26.87 3.27 -17.62
CA TRP A 239 26.62 4.49 -16.84
C TRP A 239 25.48 5.33 -17.42
N PHE A 240 25.40 5.42 -18.74
CA PHE A 240 24.30 6.12 -19.39
C PHE A 240 22.96 5.47 -19.08
N SER A 241 22.85 4.14 -18.92
CA SER A 241 21.56 3.50 -18.59
C SER A 241 21.02 3.91 -17.22
N PHE A 242 21.87 4.31 -16.27
CA PHE A 242 21.42 4.84 -14.98
C PHE A 242 21.09 6.33 -14.98
N LEU A 243 21.40 7.07 -16.05
CA LEU A 243 21.20 8.51 -16.09
C LEU A 243 19.76 8.94 -15.75
N PRO A 244 18.69 8.43 -16.39
CA PRO A 244 17.33 8.88 -16.06
C PRO A 244 16.93 8.54 -14.62
N THR A 245 17.34 7.37 -14.13
CA THR A 245 17.11 6.95 -12.74
C THR A 245 17.82 7.88 -11.76
N ALA A 246 19.10 8.17 -11.98
CA ALA A 246 19.89 9.05 -11.11
C ALA A 246 19.31 10.47 -11.11
N THR A 247 18.92 11.00 -12.27
CA THR A 247 18.27 12.31 -12.36
C THR A 247 16.96 12.35 -11.57
N GLY A 248 16.08 11.35 -11.73
CA GLY A 248 14.83 11.27 -10.97
C GLY A 248 15.05 11.22 -9.46
N LEU A 249 16.00 10.41 -8.99
CA LEU A 249 16.35 10.29 -7.57
C LEU A 249 16.93 11.57 -6.98
N ILE A 250 17.80 12.27 -7.74
CA ILE A 250 18.38 13.55 -7.32
C ILE A 250 17.29 14.60 -7.16
N LEU A 251 16.37 14.71 -8.13
CA LEU A 251 15.24 15.63 -8.05
C LEU A 251 14.33 15.31 -6.86
N ALA A 252 14.04 14.03 -6.61
CA ALA A 252 13.21 13.61 -5.49
C ALA A 252 13.89 13.97 -4.16
N LYS A 253 15.19 13.73 -4.04
CA LYS A 253 15.98 14.11 -2.85
C LYS A 253 15.98 15.62 -2.61
N ILE A 254 16.17 16.43 -3.65
CA ILE A 254 16.14 17.89 -3.54
C ILE A 254 14.78 18.33 -3.01
N LEU A 255 13.69 17.81 -3.56
CA LEU A 255 12.35 18.19 -3.14
C LEU A 255 12.00 17.68 -1.73
N LEU A 256 12.37 16.45 -1.38
CA LEU A 256 12.20 15.93 -0.01
C LEU A 256 12.95 16.79 1.01
N ASN A 257 14.16 17.26 0.69
CA ASN A 257 14.89 18.19 1.56
C ASN A 257 14.20 19.56 1.70
N ILE A 258 13.46 20.01 0.68
CA ILE A 258 12.65 21.23 0.76
C ILE A 258 11.41 20.97 1.62
N LEU A 259 10.75 19.82 1.44
CA LEU A 259 9.57 19.42 2.21
C LEU A 259 9.89 19.20 3.69
N ASP A 260 11.03 18.59 4.03
CA ASP A 260 11.47 18.37 5.41
C ASP A 260 11.71 19.68 6.17
N LYS A 261 12.12 20.73 5.45
CA LYS A 261 12.30 22.09 5.98
C LYS A 261 11.01 22.91 6.00
N ASN A 262 9.89 22.34 5.54
CA ASN A 262 8.61 23.04 5.51
C ASN A 262 8.09 23.24 6.94
N LYS A 263 7.75 24.48 7.28
CA LYS A 263 7.23 24.87 8.60
C LYS A 263 5.71 24.84 8.68
N ILE A 264 5.05 24.78 7.53
CA ILE A 264 3.59 24.79 7.38
C ILE A 264 3.06 23.37 7.47
N ILE A 265 3.65 22.44 6.70
CA ILE A 265 3.33 21.01 6.75
C ILE A 265 4.50 20.29 7.40
N LEU A 266 4.20 19.53 8.44
CA LEU A 266 5.13 18.60 9.01
C LEU A 266 5.24 17.36 8.12
N PHE A 267 6.42 17.20 7.51
CA PHE A 267 6.89 15.91 7.03
C PHE A 267 7.87 15.36 8.07
N PRO A 268 7.51 14.32 8.82
CA PRO A 268 8.40 13.73 9.82
C PRO A 268 9.55 12.99 9.11
N GLY A 269 10.52 13.75 8.62
CA GLY A 269 11.75 13.26 8.04
C GLY A 269 12.84 13.17 9.10
N SER A 270 12.80 12.16 9.98
CA SER A 270 13.98 11.73 10.75
C SER A 270 14.57 10.41 10.26
N TYR A 271 13.82 9.64 9.45
CA TYR A 271 14.32 8.38 8.87
C TYR A 271 15.26 8.57 7.68
N ALA A 272 15.07 9.63 6.88
CA ALA A 272 15.95 9.96 5.76
C ALA A 272 17.01 11.03 6.10
N SER A 273 16.79 11.83 7.15
CA SER A 273 17.72 12.87 7.62
C SER A 273 18.64 12.38 8.73
N GLY A 274 18.29 11.27 9.39
CA GLY A 274 19.19 10.56 10.28
C GLY A 274 20.43 10.16 9.49
N LYS A 275 21.55 10.85 9.72
CA LYS A 275 22.85 10.25 9.49
C LYS A 275 22.81 8.95 10.27
N VAL A 276 22.62 7.81 9.59
CA VAL A 276 22.99 6.52 10.18
C VAL A 276 24.44 6.73 10.53
N GLY A 277 24.70 6.99 11.81
CA GLY A 277 26.03 7.37 12.24
C GLY A 277 26.94 6.25 11.78
N TRP A 278 28.14 6.59 11.31
CA TRP A 278 29.16 5.56 11.15
C TRP A 278 29.32 4.74 12.45
N SER A 279 29.04 5.37 13.60
CA SER A 279 28.91 4.75 14.91
C SER A 279 27.73 3.78 15.08
N VAL A 280 26.64 3.89 14.32
CA VAL A 280 25.52 2.93 14.34
C VAL A 280 25.84 1.73 13.44
N LEU A 281 26.33 2.00 12.22
CA LEU A 281 26.77 0.97 11.28
C LEU A 281 27.93 0.12 11.84
N PHE A 282 28.91 0.75 12.47
CA PHE A 282 30.11 0.09 13.02
C PHE A 282 30.11 -0.05 14.54
N GLY A 283 29.09 0.42 15.26
CA GLY A 283 29.10 0.46 16.73
C GLY A 283 29.04 -0.92 17.36
N ASN A 284 28.06 -1.73 16.96
CA ASN A 284 27.97 -3.11 17.43
C ASN A 284 27.40 -4.05 16.35
N PRO A 285 28.24 -4.51 15.40
CA PRO A 285 27.85 -5.43 14.35
C PRO A 285 27.14 -6.68 14.85
N LYS A 286 27.47 -7.15 16.05
CA LYS A 286 26.85 -8.33 16.64
C LYS A 286 25.36 -8.13 16.92
N VAL A 287 24.97 -6.93 17.38
CA VAL A 287 23.58 -6.62 17.74
C VAL A 287 22.71 -6.54 16.48
N TRP A 288 23.05 -5.65 15.54
CA TRP A 288 22.23 -5.51 14.33
C TRP A 288 22.31 -6.77 13.44
N TRP A 289 23.38 -7.57 13.49
CA TRP A 289 23.43 -8.85 12.79
C TRP A 289 22.45 -9.86 13.39
N ASN A 290 22.37 -9.95 14.72
CA ASN A 290 21.37 -10.80 15.38
C ASN A 290 19.95 -10.39 14.96
N ASP A 291 19.64 -9.09 15.06
CA ASP A 291 18.34 -8.55 14.67
C ASP A 291 18.02 -8.80 13.20
N PHE A 292 19.01 -8.62 12.31
CA PHE A 292 18.89 -8.95 10.90
C PHE A 292 18.58 -10.44 10.67
N THR A 293 19.29 -11.35 11.36
CA THR A 293 19.07 -12.79 11.20
C THR A 293 17.70 -13.24 11.72
N VAL A 294 17.28 -12.72 12.88
CA VAL A 294 15.97 -13.00 13.47
C VAL A 294 14.86 -12.47 12.55
N ALA A 295 14.96 -11.22 12.12
CA ALA A 295 13.96 -10.61 11.26
C ALA A 295 13.91 -11.20 9.86
N SER A 296 15.06 -11.62 9.30
CA SER A 296 15.10 -12.37 8.04
C SER A 296 14.44 -13.73 8.20
N GLY A 297 14.68 -14.44 9.31
CA GLY A 297 14.01 -15.69 9.64
C GLY A 297 12.49 -15.53 9.71
N GLY A 298 12.01 -14.49 10.41
CA GLY A 298 10.58 -14.15 10.49
C GLY A 298 9.97 -13.80 9.12
N LEU A 299 10.68 -13.03 8.30
CA LEU A 299 10.29 -12.69 6.93
C LEU A 299 10.11 -13.95 6.06
N PHE A 300 11.13 -14.82 6.05
CA PHE A 300 11.13 -16.05 5.27
C PHE A 300 10.11 -17.06 5.77
N GLY A 301 9.90 -17.15 7.09
CA GLY A 301 8.88 -18.00 7.68
C GLY A 301 7.47 -17.59 7.27
N SER A 302 7.16 -16.29 7.37
CA SER A 302 5.83 -15.73 7.07
C SER A 302 5.51 -15.74 5.56
N ASN A 303 6.53 -15.76 4.70
CA ASN A 303 6.37 -15.71 3.23
C ASN A 303 7.00 -16.93 2.54
N ARG A 304 7.04 -18.08 3.23
CA ARG A 304 7.73 -19.30 2.78
C ARG A 304 7.26 -19.79 1.41
N THR A 305 5.97 -19.68 1.13
CA THR A 305 5.36 -20.19 -0.10
C THR A 305 5.77 -19.32 -1.28
N GLU A 306 5.63 -18.00 -1.14
CA GLU A 306 6.01 -17.02 -2.15
C GLU A 306 7.50 -17.13 -2.49
N ILE A 307 8.33 -17.20 -1.45
CA ILE A 307 9.78 -17.28 -1.59
C ILE A 307 10.20 -18.59 -2.26
N SER A 308 9.54 -19.70 -1.93
CA SER A 308 9.75 -20.99 -2.60
C SER A 308 9.41 -20.93 -4.10
N ILE A 309 8.33 -20.23 -4.47
CA ILE A 309 7.95 -20.04 -5.87
C ILE A 309 9.01 -19.22 -6.61
N VAL A 310 9.47 -18.11 -6.04
CA VAL A 310 10.51 -17.26 -6.65
C VAL A 310 11.82 -18.05 -6.77
N ALA A 311 12.24 -18.79 -5.74
CA ALA A 311 13.42 -19.66 -5.78
C ALA A 311 13.31 -20.72 -6.89
N PHE A 312 12.17 -21.42 -6.94
CA PHE A 312 11.93 -22.45 -7.93
C PHE A 312 12.03 -21.91 -9.36
N VAL A 313 11.37 -20.78 -9.66
CA VAL A 313 11.44 -20.15 -10.97
C VAL A 313 12.86 -19.70 -11.31
N PHE A 314 13.59 -19.14 -10.33
CA PHE A 314 14.99 -18.77 -10.51
C PHE A 314 15.86 -19.99 -10.87
N VAL A 315 15.75 -21.08 -10.11
CA VAL A 315 16.46 -22.34 -10.37
C VAL A 315 16.13 -22.90 -11.77
N VAL A 316 14.84 -23.01 -12.10
CA VAL A 316 14.40 -23.48 -13.44
C VAL A 316 15.00 -22.61 -14.54
N SER A 317 15.10 -21.30 -14.36
CA SER A 317 15.69 -20.39 -15.34
C SER A 317 17.21 -20.62 -15.56
N LEU A 318 17.94 -21.04 -14.52
CA LEU A 318 19.37 -21.36 -14.62
C LEU A 318 19.58 -22.65 -15.42
N PHE A 319 18.75 -23.67 -15.14
CA PHE A 319 18.85 -24.99 -15.78
C PHE A 319 18.16 -25.09 -17.14
N ARG A 320 17.39 -24.08 -17.56
CA ARG A 320 16.65 -24.08 -18.83
C ARG A 320 17.50 -24.45 -20.05
N ASN A 321 18.76 -24.01 -20.11
CA ASN A 321 19.65 -24.33 -21.25
C ASN A 321 20.14 -25.78 -21.26
N ARG A 322 20.03 -26.50 -20.13
CA ARG A 322 20.38 -27.92 -20.01
C ARG A 322 19.17 -28.83 -20.18
N ILE A 323 17.98 -28.33 -19.90
CA ILE A 323 16.73 -29.02 -20.18
C ILE A 323 16.54 -28.99 -21.70
N ARG A 324 16.72 -30.15 -22.37
CA ARG A 324 16.45 -30.29 -23.80
C ARG A 324 14.96 -30.04 -24.04
N PHE A 325 14.60 -28.84 -24.46
CA PHE A 325 13.27 -28.61 -25.02
C PHE A 325 13.25 -29.19 -26.45
N PRO A 326 12.11 -29.78 -26.88
CA PRO A 326 11.97 -30.31 -28.23
C PRO A 326 12.41 -29.30 -29.28
N THR A 327 13.08 -29.78 -30.31
CA THR A 327 13.57 -29.00 -31.46
C THR A 327 12.44 -28.14 -32.06
N GLY A 328 12.61 -26.81 -32.02
CA GLY A 328 11.61 -25.84 -32.50
C GLY A 328 11.52 -24.57 -31.64
N VAL A 329 12.11 -24.56 -30.44
CA VAL A 329 12.03 -23.40 -29.54
C VAL A 329 12.88 -22.23 -30.06
N PRO A 330 12.30 -21.03 -30.17
CA PRO A 330 13.01 -19.81 -30.56
C PRO A 330 14.17 -19.44 -29.62
N GLU A 331 15.05 -18.61 -30.17
CA GLU A 331 16.28 -18.05 -29.59
C GLU A 331 16.19 -17.67 -28.09
N LYS A 332 17.31 -17.86 -27.36
CA LYS A 332 17.50 -17.58 -25.91
C LYS A 332 16.56 -16.49 -25.35
N THR A 333 15.48 -16.91 -24.69
CA THR A 333 14.65 -15.99 -23.88
C THR A 333 15.54 -15.24 -22.89
N SER A 334 15.40 -13.91 -22.84
CA SER A 334 16.18 -13.08 -21.93
C SER A 334 15.99 -13.52 -20.47
N ARG A 335 17.10 -13.64 -19.72
CA ARG A 335 17.10 -13.90 -18.27
C ARG A 335 16.73 -12.66 -17.44
N VAL A 336 16.65 -11.49 -18.08
CA VAL A 336 16.38 -10.19 -17.45
C VAL A 336 15.10 -10.20 -16.59
N PRO A 337 13.92 -10.65 -17.05
CA PRO A 337 12.72 -10.65 -16.21
C PRO A 337 12.90 -11.49 -14.93
N VAL A 338 13.54 -12.66 -15.03
CA VAL A 338 13.77 -13.53 -13.87
C VAL A 338 14.72 -12.87 -12.88
N LEU A 339 15.79 -12.23 -13.35
CA LEU A 339 16.70 -11.49 -12.48
C LEU A 339 16.00 -10.34 -11.76
N LEU A 340 15.15 -9.58 -12.46
CA LEU A 340 14.36 -8.50 -11.86
C LEU A 340 13.44 -9.03 -10.75
N PHE A 341 12.59 -10.01 -11.04
CA PHE A 341 11.64 -10.51 -10.06
C PHE A 341 12.30 -11.34 -8.94
N ALA A 342 13.37 -12.08 -9.23
CA ALA A 342 14.12 -12.79 -8.18
C ALA A 342 14.80 -11.82 -7.21
N SER A 343 15.48 -10.79 -7.72
CA SER A 343 16.08 -9.79 -6.84
C SER A 343 15.03 -8.96 -6.09
N LEU A 344 13.88 -8.70 -6.70
CA LEU A 344 12.72 -8.09 -6.03
C LEU A 344 12.19 -8.95 -4.88
N GLY A 345 12.13 -10.27 -5.06
CA GLY A 345 11.61 -11.21 -4.06
C GLY A 345 12.60 -11.59 -2.96
N PHE A 346 13.91 -11.45 -3.20
CA PHE A 346 14.95 -11.84 -2.25
C PHE A 346 15.75 -10.66 -1.70
N LEU A 347 16.41 -9.91 -2.58
CA LEU A 347 17.46 -8.98 -2.19
C LEU A 347 16.89 -7.66 -1.69
N SER A 348 15.82 -7.16 -2.31
CA SER A 348 15.16 -5.94 -1.85
C SER A 348 14.54 -6.09 -0.45
N PRO A 349 13.76 -7.16 -0.14
CA PRO A 349 13.29 -7.45 1.21
C PRO A 349 14.42 -7.55 2.24
N LEU A 350 15.47 -8.32 1.94
CA LEU A 350 16.62 -8.44 2.84
C LEU A 350 17.31 -7.10 3.09
N PHE A 351 17.41 -6.25 2.08
CA PHE A 351 17.96 -4.92 2.25
C PHE A 351 17.09 -4.05 3.17
N LEU A 352 15.76 -4.12 3.06
CA LEU A 352 14.86 -3.41 3.97
C LEU A 352 14.97 -3.91 5.41
N VAL A 353 15.08 -5.24 5.61
CA VAL A 353 15.32 -5.83 6.94
C VAL A 353 16.66 -5.38 7.50
N LEU A 354 17.71 -5.36 6.68
CA LEU A 354 19.03 -4.87 7.07
C LEU A 354 18.97 -3.40 7.50
N LEU A 355 18.28 -2.55 6.75
CA LEU A 355 18.09 -1.15 7.14
C LEU A 355 17.32 -1.02 8.46
N ALA A 356 16.28 -1.81 8.68
CA ALA A 356 15.54 -1.80 9.94
C ALA A 356 16.43 -2.26 11.11
N ALA A 357 17.22 -3.32 10.93
CA ALA A 357 18.13 -3.85 11.93
C ALA A 357 19.24 -2.86 12.29
N ILE A 358 19.87 -2.22 11.30
CA ILE A 358 20.88 -1.18 11.53
C ILE A 358 20.31 -0.02 12.35
N ASN A 359 19.04 0.34 12.13
CA ASN A 359 18.39 1.44 12.84
C ASN A 359 17.73 1.01 14.17
N GLY A 360 17.83 -0.27 14.58
CA GLY A 360 17.23 -0.76 15.82
C GLY A 360 15.69 -0.78 15.79
N HIS A 361 15.09 -0.93 14.61
CA HIS A 361 13.62 -0.98 14.41
C HIS A 361 13.08 -2.41 14.26
N VAL A 362 13.89 -3.42 14.55
CA VAL A 362 13.41 -4.81 14.58
C VAL A 362 12.56 -4.97 15.84
N MET A 363 11.31 -5.40 15.64
CA MET A 363 10.36 -5.63 16.74
C MET A 363 10.89 -6.71 17.69
N GLU A 364 10.51 -6.65 18.97
CA GLU A 364 10.92 -7.64 19.99
C GLU A 364 10.60 -9.09 19.58
N ASN A 365 9.53 -9.30 18.81
CA ASN A 365 9.12 -10.61 18.32
C ASN A 365 9.82 -11.04 17.01
N GLY A 366 10.68 -10.19 16.45
CA GLY A 366 11.40 -10.45 15.21
C GLY A 366 10.58 -10.40 13.92
N ASN A 367 9.26 -10.56 13.98
CA ASN A 367 8.42 -10.59 12.78
C ASN A 367 8.31 -9.19 12.15
N PRO A 368 8.70 -9.02 10.89
CA PRO A 368 8.57 -7.75 10.21
C PRO A 368 7.10 -7.47 9.85
N ILE A 369 6.74 -6.20 9.72
CA ILE A 369 5.36 -5.81 9.35
C ILE A 369 5.12 -6.14 7.87
N ASP A 370 4.21 -7.08 7.62
CA ASP A 370 3.93 -7.65 6.28
C ASP A 370 3.70 -6.63 5.17
N ARG A 371 3.07 -5.48 5.47
CA ARG A 371 2.76 -4.45 4.47
C ARG A 371 3.99 -3.84 3.79
N TYR A 372 5.16 -3.94 4.41
CA TYR A 372 6.43 -3.45 3.85
C TYR A 372 7.06 -4.45 2.85
N PHE A 373 6.43 -5.61 2.65
CA PHE A 373 6.96 -6.72 1.86
C PHE A 373 6.06 -7.14 0.69
N GLY A 374 5.12 -6.28 0.27
CA GLY A 374 4.25 -6.53 -0.88
C GLY A 374 4.98 -6.78 -2.20
N GLN A 375 6.23 -6.32 -2.33
CA GLN A 375 7.11 -6.64 -3.45
C GLN A 375 7.36 -8.13 -3.64
N ILE A 376 7.26 -8.96 -2.59
CA ILE A 376 7.38 -10.42 -2.69
C ILE A 376 6.22 -11.00 -3.49
N THR A 377 4.99 -10.54 -3.26
CA THR A 377 3.82 -10.95 -4.06
C THR A 377 3.96 -10.51 -5.51
N VAL A 378 4.47 -9.29 -5.76
CA VAL A 378 4.77 -8.81 -7.12
C VAL A 378 5.82 -9.70 -7.80
N ALA A 379 6.86 -10.11 -7.06
CA ALA A 379 7.87 -11.04 -7.54
C ALA A 379 7.27 -12.39 -7.93
N VAL A 380 6.39 -12.96 -7.11
CA VAL A 380 5.68 -14.22 -7.42
C VAL A 380 4.85 -14.08 -8.69
N LEU A 381 4.08 -12.99 -8.83
CA LEU A 381 3.26 -12.77 -10.02
C LEU A 381 4.11 -12.62 -11.29
N GLY A 382 5.21 -11.88 -11.22
CA GLY A 382 6.15 -11.73 -12.34
C GLY A 382 6.86 -13.04 -12.70
N CYS A 383 7.31 -13.81 -11.71
CA CYS A 383 7.87 -15.15 -11.88
C CYS A 383 6.85 -16.12 -12.47
N GLY A 384 5.60 -16.09 -12.01
CA GLY A 384 4.49 -16.87 -12.55
C GLY A 384 4.20 -16.52 -14.01
N PHE A 385 4.15 -15.24 -14.36
CA PHE A 385 4.00 -14.80 -15.76
C PHE A 385 5.17 -15.28 -16.64
N TRP A 386 6.40 -15.20 -16.13
CA TRP A 386 7.57 -15.73 -16.84
C TRP A 386 7.43 -17.23 -17.06
N LEU A 387 7.14 -18.01 -16.00
CA LEU A 387 7.04 -19.46 -16.05
C LEU A 387 5.99 -19.89 -17.06
N LEU A 388 4.78 -19.35 -16.94
CA LEU A 388 3.68 -19.64 -17.85
C LEU A 388 3.99 -19.26 -19.31
N GLY A 389 4.72 -18.16 -19.54
CA GLY A 389 5.12 -17.77 -20.90
C GLY A 389 6.35 -18.52 -21.45
N SER A 390 7.15 -19.13 -20.56
CA SER A 390 8.38 -19.85 -20.92
C SER A 390 8.12 -21.29 -21.33
N MET A 391 7.00 -21.86 -20.92
CA MET A 391 6.63 -23.24 -21.22
C MET A 391 5.87 -23.29 -22.54
N GLU A 392 6.37 -24.09 -23.49
CA GLU A 392 5.55 -24.54 -24.62
C GLU A 392 4.58 -25.57 -24.11
N PHE A 393 3.43 -25.10 -23.62
CA PHE A 393 2.45 -26.01 -23.06
C PHE A 393 1.84 -26.86 -24.17
N GLU A 394 2.09 -28.17 -24.06
CA GLU A 394 1.28 -29.18 -24.73
C GLU A 394 -0.21 -28.88 -24.51
N ARG A 395 -1.04 -29.25 -25.48
CA ARG A 395 -2.50 -29.06 -25.41
C ARG A 395 -3.10 -29.54 -24.10
N LYS A 396 -2.56 -30.61 -23.51
CA LYS A 396 -2.97 -31.19 -22.23
C LYS A 396 -2.75 -30.25 -21.04
N PHE A 397 -1.61 -29.57 -20.95
CA PHE A 397 -1.39 -28.61 -19.86
C PHE A 397 -2.27 -27.38 -20.00
N ARG A 398 -2.44 -26.85 -21.22
CA ARG A 398 -3.38 -25.74 -21.46
C ARG A 398 -4.80 -26.10 -21.05
N LEU A 399 -5.22 -27.33 -21.33
CA LEU A 399 -6.50 -27.86 -20.88
C LEU A 399 -6.56 -28.00 -19.36
N GLY A 400 -5.49 -28.48 -18.72
CA GLY A 400 -5.39 -28.58 -17.25
C GLY A 400 -5.44 -27.22 -16.55
N LEU A 401 -4.68 -26.24 -17.02
CA LEU A 401 -4.72 -24.86 -16.50
C LEU A 401 -6.10 -24.23 -16.71
N PHE A 402 -6.71 -24.47 -17.88
CA PHE A 402 -8.05 -24.02 -18.15
C PHE A 402 -9.07 -24.66 -17.21
N ALA A 403 -9.03 -25.98 -17.03
CA ALA A 403 -9.89 -26.71 -16.09
C ALA A 403 -9.69 -26.23 -14.65
N PHE A 404 -8.44 -25.98 -14.24
CA PHE A 404 -8.11 -25.41 -12.94
C PHE A 404 -8.71 -24.01 -12.76
N LEU A 405 -8.60 -23.12 -13.76
CA LEU A 405 -9.21 -21.80 -13.71
C LEU A 405 -10.74 -21.90 -13.67
N CYS A 406 -11.36 -22.77 -14.46
CA CYS A 406 -12.80 -23.00 -14.42
C CYS A 406 -13.25 -23.54 -13.06
N PHE A 407 -12.52 -24.50 -12.49
CA PHE A 407 -12.82 -25.07 -11.18
C PHE A 407 -12.65 -24.02 -10.07
N GLY A 408 -11.55 -23.27 -10.07
CA GLY A 408 -11.31 -22.18 -9.13
C GLY A 408 -12.37 -21.08 -9.25
N THR A 409 -12.77 -20.75 -10.48
CA THR A 409 -13.89 -19.84 -10.75
C THR A 409 -15.19 -20.37 -10.14
N ALA A 410 -15.55 -21.63 -10.40
CA ALA A 410 -16.78 -22.23 -9.85
C ALA A 410 -16.78 -22.28 -8.31
N LEU A 411 -15.65 -22.64 -7.71
CA LEU A 411 -15.47 -22.64 -6.26
C LEU A 411 -15.64 -21.23 -5.68
N LEU A 412 -14.94 -20.24 -6.24
CA LEU A 412 -15.00 -18.86 -5.77
C LEU A 412 -16.36 -18.21 -6.02
N VAL A 413 -17.07 -18.60 -7.08
CA VAL A 413 -18.47 -18.19 -7.29
C VAL A 413 -19.35 -18.71 -6.15
N THR A 414 -19.17 -19.98 -5.75
CA THR A 414 -19.94 -20.57 -4.64
C THR A 414 -19.66 -19.85 -3.32
N VAL A 415 -18.39 -19.51 -3.05
CA VAL A 415 -18.00 -18.71 -1.89
C VAL A 415 -18.57 -17.30 -1.98
N ALA A 416 -18.50 -16.65 -3.15
CA ALA A 416 -19.01 -15.31 -3.35
C ALA A 416 -20.52 -15.23 -3.08
N PHE A 417 -21.29 -16.23 -3.53
CA PHE A 417 -22.73 -16.30 -3.28
C PHE A 417 -23.11 -16.69 -1.85
N SER A 418 -22.21 -17.28 -1.06
CA SER A 418 -22.47 -17.57 0.35
C SER A 418 -22.17 -16.39 1.28
N LYS A 419 -21.42 -15.38 0.80
CA LYS A 419 -21.08 -14.19 1.58
C LYS A 419 -22.18 -13.14 1.49
N ASN A 420 -22.46 -12.50 2.63
CA ASN A 420 -23.36 -11.36 2.67
C ASN A 420 -22.73 -10.19 1.88
N SER A 421 -23.39 -9.77 0.81
CA SER A 421 -22.92 -8.67 -0.03
C SER A 421 -23.52 -7.36 0.48
N ASN A 422 -22.84 -6.73 1.42
CA ASN A 422 -23.18 -5.39 1.89
C ASN A 422 -21.98 -4.45 1.69
N PRO A 423 -22.06 -3.48 0.76
CA PRO A 423 -20.96 -2.54 0.56
C PRO A 423 -20.86 -1.47 1.66
N VAL A 424 -21.88 -1.33 2.53
CA VAL A 424 -21.93 -0.28 3.55
C VAL A 424 -21.27 -0.77 4.84
N TYR A 425 -20.29 -0.01 5.33
CA TYR A 425 -19.64 -0.28 6.60
C TYR A 425 -20.26 0.59 7.70
N TYR A 426 -21.15 -0.01 8.49
CA TYR A 426 -21.79 0.67 9.62
C TYR A 426 -22.07 -0.31 10.77
N PRO A 427 -21.02 -0.74 11.50
CA PRO A 427 -21.13 -1.79 12.51
C PRO A 427 -21.98 -1.36 13.71
N GLU A 428 -22.52 -2.33 14.46
CA GLU A 428 -23.41 -2.08 15.62
C GLU A 428 -22.79 -1.14 16.67
N ARG A 429 -21.48 -1.23 16.89
CA ARG A 429 -20.75 -0.32 17.80
C ARG A 429 -20.81 1.15 17.34
N MET A 430 -20.76 1.39 16.03
CA MET A 430 -20.90 2.73 15.44
C MET A 430 -22.35 3.24 15.57
N GLN A 431 -23.32 2.37 15.36
CA GLN A 431 -24.74 2.69 15.57
C GLN A 431 -25.04 3.05 17.02
N CYS A 432 -24.49 2.27 17.95
CA CYS A 432 -24.64 2.49 19.39
C CYS A 432 -24.08 3.85 19.82
N ILE A 433 -22.88 4.21 19.36
CA ILE A 433 -22.26 5.48 19.73
C ILE A 433 -22.97 6.67 19.08
N ASP A 434 -23.41 6.56 17.83
CA ASP A 434 -24.19 7.62 17.16
C ASP A 434 -25.52 7.91 17.87
N ARG A 435 -26.21 6.85 18.32
CA ARG A 435 -27.41 6.98 19.13
C ARG A 435 -27.11 7.69 20.45
N LEU A 436 -26.06 7.26 21.16
CA LEU A 436 -25.68 7.86 22.44
C LEU A 436 -25.28 9.34 22.27
N ILE A 437 -24.54 9.68 21.22
CA ILE A 437 -24.17 11.05 20.87
C ILE A 437 -25.41 11.90 20.67
N THR A 438 -26.41 11.38 19.95
CA THR A 438 -27.67 12.06 19.68
C THR A 438 -28.48 12.26 20.97
N GLU A 439 -28.61 11.22 21.79
CA GLU A 439 -29.38 11.24 23.04
C GLU A 439 -28.77 12.18 24.10
N LYS A 440 -27.43 12.23 24.17
CA LYS A 440 -26.71 13.03 25.18
C LYS A 440 -26.29 14.40 24.68
N GLY A 441 -26.46 14.69 23.40
CA GLY A 441 -26.01 15.94 22.79
C GLY A 441 -24.48 16.09 22.78
N TYR A 442 -23.75 14.98 22.72
CA TYR A 442 -22.30 15.02 22.64
C TYR A 442 -21.82 15.67 21.34
N ARG A 443 -20.74 16.45 21.43
CA ARG A 443 -20.22 17.22 20.28
C ARG A 443 -18.76 16.90 19.96
N ARG A 444 -17.95 16.67 21.01
CA ARG A 444 -16.53 16.37 20.85
C ARG A 444 -16.10 15.29 21.81
N GLY A 445 -15.29 14.36 21.32
CA GLY A 445 -14.81 13.21 22.10
C GLY A 445 -13.31 12.98 22.03
N ILE A 446 -12.83 12.15 22.96
CA ILE A 446 -11.44 11.67 23.04
C ILE A 446 -11.43 10.17 22.71
N SER A 447 -10.52 9.72 21.84
CA SER A 447 -10.24 8.30 21.66
C SER A 447 -8.82 8.06 21.14
N ASN A 448 -8.46 6.80 20.91
CA ASN A 448 -7.20 6.44 20.29
C ASN A 448 -7.25 6.59 18.75
N PHE A 449 -6.09 6.41 18.11
CA PHE A 449 -5.96 6.41 16.65
C PHE A 449 -6.91 5.41 15.97
N TRP A 450 -6.91 4.16 16.43
CA TRP A 450 -7.62 3.04 15.79
C TRP A 450 -9.14 3.19 15.73
N ILE A 451 -9.74 3.90 16.69
CA ILE A 451 -11.20 4.10 16.79
C ILE A 451 -11.63 5.42 16.17
N SER A 452 -10.88 6.49 16.43
CA SER A 452 -11.23 7.83 15.98
C SER A 452 -11.33 7.96 14.45
N ARG A 453 -10.48 7.27 13.68
CA ARG A 453 -10.47 7.41 12.21
C ARG A 453 -11.71 6.77 11.56
N PRO A 454 -12.08 5.50 11.87
CA PRO A 454 -13.35 4.94 11.43
C PRO A 454 -14.55 5.80 11.85
N MET A 455 -14.56 6.31 13.07
CA MET A 455 -15.63 7.20 13.52
C MET A 455 -15.71 8.47 12.66
N ARG A 456 -14.61 9.17 12.41
CA ARG A 456 -14.62 10.39 11.58
C ARG A 456 -15.13 10.18 10.15
N VAL A 457 -14.98 8.99 9.59
CA VAL A 457 -15.37 8.67 8.21
C VAL A 457 -16.79 8.09 8.12
N PHE A 458 -17.16 7.19 9.03
CA PHE A 458 -18.38 6.39 8.93
C PHE A 458 -19.46 6.72 9.97
N SER A 459 -19.14 7.49 11.00
CA SER A 459 -20.14 8.05 11.92
C SER A 459 -21.18 8.86 11.15
N ARG A 460 -22.44 8.70 11.52
CA ARG A 460 -23.54 9.53 10.99
C ARG A 460 -23.82 10.74 11.88
N SER A 461 -23.22 10.82 13.06
CA SER A 461 -23.29 11.99 13.92
C SER A 461 -22.28 13.07 13.51
N GLU A 462 -22.59 14.33 13.85
CA GLU A 462 -21.70 15.48 13.65
C GLU A 462 -20.57 15.57 14.69
N ALA A 463 -20.47 14.58 15.59
CA ALA A 463 -19.47 14.63 16.64
C ALA A 463 -18.06 14.46 16.08
N VAL A 464 -17.13 15.26 16.61
CA VAL A 464 -15.71 15.19 16.26
C VAL A 464 -14.98 14.41 17.34
N ILE A 465 -14.12 13.47 16.96
CA ILE A 465 -13.37 12.66 17.92
C ILE A 465 -11.87 12.76 17.67
N ASP A 466 -11.14 13.29 18.65
CA ASP A 466 -9.70 13.55 18.55
C ASP A 466 -8.89 12.33 19.02
N ASP A 467 -7.80 12.04 18.30
CA ASP A 467 -6.92 10.90 18.53
C ASP A 467 -5.75 11.22 19.46
N TYR A 468 -5.76 10.55 20.60
CA TYR A 468 -4.75 10.66 21.62
C TYR A 468 -3.98 9.35 21.79
N LEU A 469 -2.77 9.47 22.32
CA LEU A 469 -2.03 8.35 22.91
C LEU A 469 -2.70 7.91 24.24
N PRO A 470 -2.37 6.72 24.77
CA PRO A 470 -3.00 6.22 25.98
C PRO A 470 -2.96 7.19 27.16
N ASP A 471 -1.88 7.95 27.30
CA ASP A 471 -1.62 8.92 28.36
C ASP A 471 -2.14 10.35 28.06
N LEU A 472 -3.02 10.50 27.06
CA LEU A 472 -3.50 11.79 26.54
C LEU A 472 -2.39 12.69 25.96
N ASN A 473 -1.25 12.13 25.55
CA ASN A 473 -0.34 12.83 24.65
C ASN A 473 -0.85 12.87 23.21
N LEU A 474 -0.34 13.82 22.43
CA LEU A 474 -0.76 14.07 21.07
C LEU A 474 -0.31 12.94 20.14
N PHE A 475 -1.25 12.33 19.43
CA PHE A 475 -0.93 11.47 18.30
C PHE A 475 -0.77 12.33 17.05
N TYR A 476 0.45 12.53 16.56
CA TYR A 476 0.70 13.46 15.45
C TYR A 476 0.74 12.78 14.07
N TRP A 477 0.85 11.46 13.97
CA TRP A 477 0.96 10.80 12.67
C TRP A 477 -0.36 10.86 11.90
N GLN A 478 -0.30 11.17 10.60
CA GLN A 478 -1.49 11.20 9.73
C GLN A 478 -2.59 12.14 10.26
N ASN A 479 -2.20 13.28 10.82
CA ASN A 479 -3.06 14.14 11.63
C ASN A 479 -2.88 15.64 11.29
N THR A 480 -3.70 16.51 11.87
CA THR A 480 -3.48 17.96 11.93
C THR A 480 -3.52 18.45 13.37
N PHE A 481 -2.55 19.30 13.75
CA PHE A 481 -2.57 19.90 15.09
C PHE A 481 -3.80 20.78 15.34
N ALA A 482 -4.48 21.24 14.29
CA ALA A 482 -5.69 22.04 14.40
C ALA A 482 -6.80 21.32 15.18
N TRP A 483 -6.88 19.98 15.10
CA TRP A 483 -7.88 19.22 15.84
C TRP A 483 -7.74 19.41 17.35
N PHE A 484 -6.52 19.36 17.88
CA PHE A 484 -6.25 19.50 19.32
C PHE A 484 -6.40 20.92 19.86
N LEU A 485 -6.62 21.90 18.98
CA LEU A 485 -6.67 23.33 19.30
C LEU A 485 -8.07 23.94 19.21
N SER A 486 -9.10 23.15 18.84
CA SER A 486 -10.49 23.61 18.85
C SER A 486 -10.93 24.02 20.26
N ASP A 487 -11.73 25.09 20.35
CA ASP A 487 -12.28 25.59 21.62
C ASP A 487 -13.55 24.85 22.08
N VAL A 488 -14.05 23.89 21.29
CA VAL A 488 -15.23 23.08 21.64
C VAL A 488 -14.88 22.13 22.79
N PRO A 489 -15.58 22.14 23.95
CA PRO A 489 -15.27 21.25 25.06
C PRO A 489 -15.42 19.76 24.73
N TYR A 490 -14.60 18.92 25.35
CA TYR A 490 -14.75 17.47 25.29
C TYR A 490 -15.91 17.03 26.19
N THR A 491 -16.77 16.19 25.64
CA THR A 491 -18.04 15.77 26.27
C THR A 491 -18.12 14.26 26.51
N PHE A 492 -17.31 13.47 25.81
CA PHE A 492 -17.24 12.03 25.99
C PHE A 492 -15.85 11.47 25.68
N ALA A 493 -15.58 10.24 26.12
CA ALA A 493 -14.40 9.49 25.72
C ALA A 493 -14.77 8.06 25.33
N VAL A 494 -14.08 7.52 24.32
CA VAL A 494 -14.10 6.10 23.99
C VAL A 494 -12.81 5.48 24.51
N MET A 495 -12.93 4.65 25.54
CA MET A 495 -11.79 4.26 26.40
C MET A 495 -10.88 3.19 25.81
N GLU A 496 -11.24 2.58 24.67
CA GLU A 496 -10.38 1.59 24.03
C GLU A 496 -9.02 2.22 23.73
N GLY A 497 -7.93 1.68 24.31
CA GLY A 497 -6.57 2.21 24.17
C GLY A 497 -6.29 3.56 24.86
N ILE A 498 -7.19 4.07 25.69
CA ILE A 498 -6.96 5.24 26.56
C ILE A 498 -6.77 4.78 28.01
N ASP A 499 -5.74 5.29 28.69
CA ASP A 499 -5.53 5.03 30.11
C ASP A 499 -6.56 5.79 30.94
N GLU A 500 -7.38 5.04 31.68
CA GLU A 500 -8.38 5.59 32.57
C GLU A 500 -7.79 6.50 33.65
N THR A 501 -6.58 6.21 34.13
CA THR A 501 -5.87 7.03 35.12
C THR A 501 -5.49 8.38 34.53
N ALA A 502 -4.94 8.37 33.31
CA ALA A 502 -4.62 9.59 32.58
C ALA A 502 -5.88 10.42 32.30
N LEU A 503 -6.98 9.79 31.88
CA LEU A 503 -8.25 10.48 31.65
C LEU A 503 -8.78 11.11 32.94
N LYS A 504 -8.84 10.37 34.05
CA LYS A 504 -9.34 10.86 35.34
C LYS A 504 -8.44 11.93 35.97
N SER A 505 -7.16 11.98 35.60
CA SER A 505 -6.27 13.07 36.04
C SER A 505 -6.72 14.44 35.51
N VAL A 506 -7.34 14.46 34.32
CA VAL A 506 -7.89 15.67 33.68
C VAL A 506 -9.38 15.82 33.98
N PHE A 507 -10.15 14.75 33.79
CA PHE A 507 -11.59 14.68 33.97
C PHE A 507 -11.94 13.81 35.18
N ARG A 508 -11.76 14.36 36.39
CA ARG A 508 -11.94 13.62 37.67
C ARG A 508 -13.28 12.91 37.82
N ASP A 509 -14.34 13.51 37.27
CA ASP A 509 -15.72 13.01 37.35
C ASP A 509 -16.09 12.10 36.16
N ALA A 510 -15.13 11.75 35.30
CA ALA A 510 -15.36 10.88 34.16
C ALA A 510 -15.84 9.51 34.63
N LYS A 511 -16.99 9.08 34.11
CA LYS A 511 -17.65 7.84 34.50
C LYS A 511 -18.17 7.07 33.30
N PRO A 512 -18.15 5.72 33.33
CA PRO A 512 -18.75 4.91 32.29
C PRO A 512 -20.26 5.17 32.22
N VAL A 513 -20.79 5.27 31.00
CA VAL A 513 -22.22 5.49 30.74
C VAL A 513 -22.85 4.47 29.79
N ALA A 514 -22.06 3.83 28.95
CA ALA A 514 -22.52 2.79 28.02
C ALA A 514 -21.37 1.92 27.54
N ASP A 515 -21.69 0.70 27.11
CA ASP A 515 -20.79 -0.20 26.40
C ASP A 515 -21.33 -0.44 24.99
N CYS A 516 -20.61 0.02 23.97
CA CYS A 516 -20.93 -0.17 22.56
C CYS A 516 -20.07 -1.29 21.97
N GLY A 517 -20.39 -2.54 22.34
CA GLY A 517 -19.55 -3.70 22.02
C GLY A 517 -18.27 -3.69 22.85
N SER A 518 -17.09 -3.67 22.22
CA SER A 518 -15.82 -3.48 22.94
C SER A 518 -15.55 -2.03 23.35
N TRP A 519 -16.33 -1.06 22.88
CA TRP A 519 -16.09 0.36 23.15
C TRP A 519 -16.79 0.80 24.42
N LYS A 520 -16.03 0.94 25.51
CA LYS A 520 -16.52 1.56 26.75
C LYS A 520 -16.58 3.07 26.59
N ILE A 521 -17.76 3.65 26.83
CA ILE A 521 -18.01 5.08 26.64
C ILE A 521 -18.10 5.77 27.99
N TYR A 522 -17.31 6.83 28.16
CA TYR A 522 -17.28 7.65 29.37
C TYR A 522 -17.91 9.00 29.08
N ASP A 523 -18.72 9.49 30.01
CA ASP A 523 -19.20 10.88 30.03
C ASP A 523 -18.13 11.75 30.68
N LEU A 524 -17.75 12.85 30.01
CA LEU A 524 -16.80 13.82 30.52
C LEU A 524 -17.57 15.01 31.07
N SER A 525 -18.00 14.92 32.33
CA SER A 525 -18.70 15.99 33.02
C SER A 525 -17.81 17.24 33.14
N ASP A 526 -17.95 18.15 32.17
CA ASP A 526 -17.22 19.43 32.05
C ASP A 526 -18.18 20.57 31.61
N PRO A 527 -19.21 20.89 32.43
CA PRO A 527 -20.27 21.83 32.06
C PRO A 527 -19.75 23.24 31.73
N ASP A 528 -18.68 23.67 32.42
CA ASP A 528 -18.06 25.00 32.22
C ASP A 528 -16.92 24.98 31.17
N GLY A 529 -16.55 23.79 30.66
CA GLY A 529 -15.48 23.61 29.69
C GLY A 529 -14.06 23.85 30.23
N GLU A 530 -13.89 24.11 31.53
CA GLU A 530 -12.61 24.49 32.13
C GLU A 530 -11.57 23.35 32.06
N LYS A 531 -12.00 22.10 32.24
CA LYS A 531 -11.10 20.94 32.14
C LYS A 531 -10.60 20.75 30.71
N SER A 532 -11.51 20.91 29.74
CA SER A 532 -11.19 20.88 28.31
C SER A 532 -10.23 22.01 27.94
N LYS A 533 -10.47 23.25 28.39
CA LYS A 533 -9.57 24.39 28.15
C LYS A 533 -8.16 24.14 28.72
N ALA A 534 -8.06 23.55 29.91
CA ALA A 534 -6.76 23.20 30.50
C ALA A 534 -5.99 22.18 29.63
N LEU A 535 -6.68 21.14 29.15
CA LEU A 535 -6.09 20.16 28.24
C LEU A 535 -5.66 20.80 26.91
N ILE A 536 -6.51 21.66 26.31
CA ILE A 536 -6.22 22.38 25.07
C ILE A 536 -5.02 23.32 25.25
N SER A 537 -4.92 24.02 26.39
CA SER A 537 -3.78 24.88 26.71
C SER A 537 -2.47 24.09 26.83
N SER A 538 -2.53 22.92 27.49
CA SER A 538 -1.41 21.98 27.55
C SER A 538 -0.99 21.51 26.16
N ASN A 539 -1.95 21.14 25.30
CA ASN A 539 -1.71 20.77 23.91
C ASN A 539 -1.05 21.91 23.12
N ARG A 540 -1.54 23.14 23.25
CA ARG A 540 -0.98 24.33 22.60
C ARG A 540 0.48 24.53 22.98
N ASN A 541 0.83 24.35 24.26
CA ASN A 541 2.22 24.40 24.70
C ASN A 541 3.07 23.28 24.10
N LYS A 542 2.58 22.02 24.12
CA LYS A 542 3.28 20.87 23.51
C LYS A 542 3.56 21.10 22.02
N ILE A 543 2.54 21.56 21.29
CA ILE A 543 2.66 21.89 19.86
C ILE A 543 3.65 23.05 19.65
N GLY A 544 3.61 24.08 20.49
CA GLY A 544 4.54 25.21 20.45
C GLY A 544 6.00 24.79 20.64
N ILE A 545 6.28 23.99 21.68
CA ILE A 545 7.62 23.41 21.93
C ILE A 545 8.07 22.57 20.73
N TRP A 546 7.17 21.75 20.20
CA TRP A 546 7.46 20.87 19.09
C TRP A 546 7.76 21.64 17.80
N LYS A 547 6.97 22.66 17.44
CA LYS A 547 7.24 23.56 16.30
C LYS A 547 8.53 24.37 16.51
N GLY A 548 8.82 24.78 17.75
CA GLY A 548 10.01 25.52 18.12
C GLY A 548 11.31 24.70 18.00
N SER A 549 11.28 23.41 18.36
CA SER A 549 12.48 22.54 18.32
C SER A 549 13.03 22.29 16.91
N ARG A 550 12.18 22.36 15.88
CA ARG A 550 12.56 22.25 14.46
C ARG A 550 13.03 23.55 13.82
N SER A 551 12.98 24.67 14.55
CA SER A 551 13.40 25.98 14.03
C SER A 551 14.91 26.24 14.13
N LYS A 552 15.65 25.35 14.81
CA LYS A 552 17.12 25.30 14.88
C LYS A 552 17.63 24.26 13.89
#